data_AF-A0A969NQY1-F1
#
_entry.id   AF-A0A969NQY1-F1
#
_cell.length_a   1.000
_cell.length_b   1.000
_cell.length_c   1.000
_cell.angle_alpha   90.00
_cell.angle_beta   90.00
_cell.angle_gamma   90.00
#
_symmetry.space_group_name_H-M   'P 1'
#
loop_
_entity.id
_entity.type
_entity.pdbx_description
1 polymer ?
#
loop_
_entity_poly.entity_id
_entity_poly.type
_entity_poly.pdbx_seq_one_letter_code
_entity_poly.pdbx_strand_id
1 'polypeptide(L)'
;MTPDSVFKIVDRQLMKIQKYPLNPVELIILEGIWQDLSYDEIGQQKGYSSGYLSNVAAPKLYNRLSLLIGENIKKKSCRTLLEWYASVPTKVHNSLAYPTGAIQLDSAFYIQNPPLEEQACEEIDKPGALIRIKAPKEMGKTSLLLRILNYAVEKDYQTVALNFAQIDCEILSDLNRFLRFLCASASQQLNLESKLDEYWDEDIGSKVSCSLYFRCYLLEQIDVPIVLAFDELNRIFEYPNVAKDVLPLLRSWYEDAKRTPVWQKLRQIVVHSTEVYIPLKVNQSPFNVGLPIELKGFNLNQVQELAEKYQLNWQKNEEARQLIDLVGGHPALIQIALYHLSQKEATLVELLKTASTPEGIYHHHLLRKWLILQHEPELAQYFRILLQSDRSLQLEPIIAYKLSSMGLINSIGNKVVVSCRLYQAYFTQNFVAVDSEDSETIVTDCSPL
;
A
#
# COMPACT_ATOMS: atom_id res chain seq x y z
N MET A 1 8.50 19.32 29.94
CA MET A 1 7.42 18.66 29.17
C MET A 1 6.10 18.97 29.84
N THR A 2 5.01 19.14 29.09
CA THR A 2 3.67 19.35 29.69
C THR A 2 3.14 18.01 30.23
N PRO A 3 2.29 18.01 31.26
CA PRO A 3 1.68 16.78 31.80
C PRO A 3 1.00 15.95 30.70
N ASP A 4 0.24 16.62 29.82
CA ASP A 4 -0.44 15.99 28.68
C ASP A 4 0.52 15.28 27.72
N SER A 5 1.70 15.85 27.49
CA SER A 5 2.71 15.22 26.63
C SER A 5 3.29 13.96 27.26
N VAL A 6 3.51 13.95 28.57
CA VAL A 6 3.99 12.78 29.31
C VAL A 6 2.92 11.70 29.33
N PHE A 7 1.66 12.06 29.59
CA PHE A 7 0.55 11.09 29.64
C PHE A 7 0.30 10.45 28.27
N LYS A 8 0.34 11.21 27.17
CA LYS A 8 0.22 10.66 25.82
C LYS A 8 1.32 9.65 25.48
N ILE A 9 2.56 9.90 25.92
CA ILE A 9 3.68 8.97 25.69
C ILE A 9 3.47 7.70 26.51
N VAL A 10 3.13 7.83 27.78
CA VAL A 10 2.88 6.69 28.69
C VAL A 10 1.70 5.86 28.19
N ASP A 11 0.60 6.49 27.79
CA ASP A 11 -0.59 5.84 27.25
C ASP A 11 -0.29 5.02 25.99
N ARG A 12 0.45 5.61 25.05
CA ARG A 12 0.92 4.94 23.82
C ARG A 12 1.76 3.71 24.13
N GLN A 13 2.62 3.76 25.15
CA GLN A 13 3.49 2.63 25.50
C GLN A 13 2.76 1.55 26.31
N LEU A 14 1.83 1.92 27.18
CA LEU A 14 0.95 0.97 27.87
C LEU A 14 0.09 0.18 26.87
N MET A 15 -0.38 0.83 25.80
CA MET A 15 -1.09 0.18 24.71
C MET A 15 -0.24 -0.91 24.01
N LYS A 16 1.08 -0.74 23.91
CA LYS A 16 1.98 -1.74 23.31
C LYS A 16 2.18 -2.97 24.20
N ILE A 17 2.27 -2.77 25.52
CA ILE A 17 2.59 -3.86 26.47
C ILE A 17 1.34 -4.58 26.96
N GLN A 18 0.25 -3.85 27.23
CA GLN A 18 -0.92 -4.36 27.95
C GLN A 18 -2.24 -4.23 27.17
N LYS A 19 -2.22 -3.68 25.95
CA LYS A 19 -3.37 -3.56 25.03
C LYS A 19 -4.57 -2.74 25.54
N TYR A 20 -4.43 -1.99 26.64
CA TYR A 20 -5.45 -1.06 27.14
C TYR A 20 -4.83 0.26 27.57
N PRO A 21 -5.51 1.40 27.30
CA PRO A 21 -5.00 2.72 27.66
C PRO A 21 -5.11 2.99 29.16
N LEU A 22 -4.65 4.17 29.58
CA LEU A 22 -5.00 4.77 30.86
C LEU A 22 -6.50 5.06 30.88
N ASN A 23 -7.19 4.53 31.88
CA ASN A 23 -8.62 4.78 32.05
C ASN A 23 -8.85 6.17 32.69
N PRO A 24 -10.09 6.69 32.66
CA PRO A 24 -10.39 8.02 33.19
C PRO A 24 -10.00 8.23 34.66
N VAL A 25 -10.11 7.19 35.50
CA VAL A 25 -9.73 7.26 36.92
C VAL A 25 -8.21 7.33 37.09
N GLU A 26 -7.47 6.59 36.27
CA GLU A 26 -6.00 6.61 36.26
C GLU A 26 -5.46 7.97 35.80
N LEU A 27 -6.07 8.57 34.77
CA LEU A 27 -5.75 9.92 34.33
C LEU A 27 -5.98 10.95 35.43
N ILE A 28 -7.12 10.88 36.12
CA ILE A 28 -7.43 11.77 37.27
C ILE A 28 -6.38 11.63 38.38
N ILE A 29 -5.91 10.41 38.66
CA ILE A 29 -4.86 10.18 39.65
C ILE A 29 -3.53 10.80 39.20
N LEU A 30 -3.16 10.67 37.92
CA LEU A 30 -1.93 11.26 37.37
C LEU A 30 -1.99 12.79 37.35
N GLU A 31 -3.12 13.38 36.96
CA GLU A 31 -3.36 14.82 37.04
C GLU A 31 -3.20 15.33 38.48
N GLY A 32 -3.81 14.64 39.44
CA GLY A 32 -3.68 14.97 40.86
C GLY A 32 -2.24 14.86 41.39
N ILE A 33 -1.45 13.92 40.88
CA ILE A 33 -0.01 13.82 41.19
C ILE A 33 0.77 15.01 40.63
N TRP A 34 0.41 15.52 39.45
CA TRP A 34 1.04 16.70 38.86
C TRP A 34 0.69 18.01 39.56
N GLN A 35 -0.41 18.02 40.31
CA GLN A 35 -0.89 19.13 41.12
C GLN A 35 -0.55 18.97 42.62
N ASP A 36 0.24 17.95 42.98
CA ASP A 36 0.64 17.64 44.36
C ASP A 36 -0.53 17.40 45.35
N LEU A 37 -1.68 16.93 44.85
CA LEU A 37 -2.90 16.68 45.65
C LEU A 37 -2.88 15.34 46.39
N SER A 38 -3.51 15.28 47.56
CA SER A 38 -3.84 14.07 48.31
C SER A 38 -4.98 13.27 47.66
N TYR A 39 -5.13 11.98 47.99
CA TYR A 39 -6.26 11.20 47.46
C TYR A 39 -7.61 11.69 47.99
N ASP A 40 -7.63 12.30 49.18
CA ASP A 40 -8.81 12.94 49.74
C ASP A 40 -9.24 14.15 48.88
N GLU A 41 -8.28 15.01 48.52
CA GLU A 41 -8.53 16.20 47.68
C GLU A 41 -8.94 15.81 46.25
N ILE A 42 -8.27 14.82 45.64
CA ILE A 42 -8.64 14.28 44.33
C ILE A 42 -10.06 13.70 44.37
N GLY A 43 -10.38 12.95 45.43
CA GLY A 43 -11.68 12.35 45.63
C GLY A 43 -12.81 13.39 45.75
N GLN A 44 -12.58 14.44 46.53
CA GLN A 44 -13.56 15.53 46.71
C GLN A 44 -13.81 16.32 45.43
N GLN A 45 -12.77 16.58 44.63
CA GLN A 45 -12.91 17.36 43.39
C GLN A 45 -13.58 16.58 42.26
N LYS A 46 -13.42 15.25 42.22
CA LYS A 46 -13.82 14.40 41.08
C LYS A 46 -14.88 13.35 41.42
N GLY A 47 -15.42 13.39 42.64
CA GLY A 47 -16.55 12.54 43.07
C GLY A 47 -16.18 11.09 43.39
N TYR A 48 -14.95 10.81 43.82
CA TYR A 48 -14.49 9.47 44.19
C TYR A 48 -14.21 9.35 45.68
N SER A 49 -14.42 8.17 46.27
CA SER A 49 -14.00 7.92 47.65
C SER A 49 -12.47 7.79 47.73
N SER A 50 -11.87 8.47 48.71
CA SER A 50 -10.42 8.39 48.96
C SER A 50 -9.95 6.96 49.19
N GLY A 51 -10.75 6.14 49.88
CA GLY A 51 -10.48 4.72 50.08
C GLY A 51 -10.42 3.92 48.77
N TYR A 52 -11.24 4.24 47.77
CA TYR A 52 -11.18 3.60 46.46
C TYR A 52 -9.93 4.03 45.67
N LEU A 53 -9.61 5.33 45.69
CA LEU A 53 -8.42 5.85 45.01
C LEU A 53 -7.13 5.28 45.60
N SER A 54 -7.00 5.26 46.93
CA SER A 54 -5.80 4.82 47.64
C SER A 54 -5.60 3.31 47.67
N ASN A 55 -6.68 2.52 47.83
CA ASN A 55 -6.56 1.07 48.03
C ASN A 55 -6.83 0.24 46.77
N VAL A 56 -7.45 0.82 45.73
CA VAL A 56 -7.85 0.07 44.53
C VAL A 56 -7.25 0.65 43.26
N ALA A 57 -7.54 1.92 42.95
CA ALA A 57 -7.18 2.50 41.66
C ALA A 57 -5.68 2.83 41.58
N ALA A 58 -5.11 3.50 42.58
CA ALA A 58 -3.70 3.88 42.56
C ALA A 58 -2.72 2.68 42.63
N PRO A 59 -2.93 1.65 43.46
CA PRO A 59 -2.04 0.48 43.45
C PRO A 59 -2.04 -0.26 42.11
N LYS A 60 -3.20 -0.39 41.46
CA LYS A 60 -3.30 -0.99 40.11
C LYS A 60 -2.54 -0.17 39.08
N LEU A 61 -2.72 1.16 39.10
CA LEU A 61 -1.99 2.08 38.23
C LEU A 61 -0.48 1.94 38.43
N TYR A 62 0.00 1.98 39.67
CA TYR A 62 1.43 1.90 39.96
C TYR A 62 2.04 0.56 39.54
N ASN A 63 1.33 -0.55 39.68
CA ASN A 63 1.80 -1.84 39.17
C ASN A 63 1.95 -1.82 37.64
N ARG A 64 0.98 -1.24 36.93
CA ARG A 64 1.04 -1.12 35.46
C ARG A 64 2.20 -0.24 35.00
N LEU A 65 2.38 0.90 35.65
CA LEU A 65 3.48 1.82 35.35
C LEU A 65 4.83 1.20 35.75
N SER A 66 4.90 0.42 36.83
CA SER A 66 6.13 -0.26 37.24
C SER A 66 6.57 -1.31 36.23
N LEU A 67 5.61 -2.03 35.64
CA LEU A 67 5.88 -2.95 34.52
C LEU A 67 6.38 -2.21 33.27
N LEU A 68 5.90 -0.99 33.03
CA LEU A 68 6.31 -0.18 31.89
C LEU A 68 7.72 0.39 32.05
N ILE A 69 8.06 0.90 33.24
CA ILE A 69 9.34 1.58 33.51
C ILE A 69 10.43 0.58 33.92
N GLY A 70 10.05 -0.58 34.47
CA GLY A 70 10.98 -1.58 35.01
C GLY A 70 11.45 -1.28 36.44
N GLU A 71 10.86 -0.27 37.10
CA GLU A 71 11.16 0.12 38.47
C GLU A 71 9.89 0.21 39.32
N ASN A 72 10.00 0.05 40.64
CA ASN A 72 8.87 0.13 41.56
C ASN A 72 8.40 1.59 41.74
N ILE A 73 7.20 1.89 41.26
CA ILE A 73 6.61 3.23 41.32
C ILE A 73 5.74 3.40 42.56
N LYS A 74 5.98 4.51 43.27
CA LYS A 74 5.15 4.99 44.38
C LYS A 74 4.66 6.39 44.06
N LYS A 75 3.61 6.85 44.73
CA LYS A 75 3.05 8.21 44.52
C LYS A 75 4.11 9.32 44.46
N LYS A 76 5.06 9.30 45.41
CA LYS A 76 6.15 10.30 45.51
C LYS A 76 7.20 10.22 44.39
N SER A 77 7.41 9.05 43.78
CA SER A 77 8.37 8.87 42.68
C SER A 77 7.73 8.88 41.30
N CYS A 78 6.39 8.76 41.23
CA CYS A 78 5.62 8.62 39.99
C CYS A 78 5.91 9.75 38.99
N ARG A 79 5.81 11.01 39.42
CA ARG A 79 6.04 12.16 38.55
C ARG A 79 7.44 12.15 37.94
N THR A 80 8.47 12.07 38.78
CA THR A 80 9.88 12.13 38.34
C THR A 80 10.23 10.96 37.43
N LEU A 81 9.76 9.75 37.72
CA LEU A 81 10.02 8.57 36.91
C LEU A 81 9.31 8.63 35.55
N LEU A 82 8.08 9.15 35.49
CA LEU A 82 7.36 9.33 34.22
C LEU A 82 7.95 10.46 33.37
N GLU A 83 8.37 11.57 33.99
CA GLU A 83 9.08 12.65 33.30
C GLU A 83 10.44 12.15 32.77
N TRP A 84 11.17 11.35 33.55
CA TRP A 84 12.40 10.69 33.08
C TRP A 84 12.12 9.74 31.93
N TYR A 85 11.17 8.80 32.08
CA TYR A 85 10.82 7.83 31.05
C TYR A 85 10.37 8.49 29.74
N ALA A 86 9.64 9.60 29.81
CA ALA A 86 9.20 10.37 28.65
C ALA A 86 10.30 11.24 28.03
N SER A 87 11.35 11.58 28.79
CA SER A 87 12.50 12.38 28.31
C SER A 87 13.65 11.53 27.78
N VAL A 88 13.74 10.25 28.18
CA VAL A 88 14.61 9.29 27.50
C VAL A 88 14.05 9.11 26.09
N PRO A 89 14.82 9.38 25.02
CA PRO A 89 14.41 8.98 23.68
C PRO A 89 14.22 7.48 23.76
N THR A 90 12.96 7.04 23.76
CA THR A 90 12.66 5.62 23.73
C THR A 90 13.41 5.12 22.52
N LYS A 91 14.47 4.33 22.75
CA LYS A 91 14.82 3.25 21.84
C LYS A 91 13.56 2.40 21.83
N VAL A 92 12.58 2.83 21.03
CA VAL A 92 11.67 1.90 20.43
C VAL A 92 12.66 0.91 19.83
N HIS A 93 12.73 -0.28 20.41
CA HIS A 93 13.01 -1.43 19.59
C HIS A 93 11.87 -1.40 18.55
N ASN A 94 12.04 -0.54 17.53
CA ASN A 94 11.45 -0.73 16.24
C ASN A 94 12.10 -2.03 15.82
N SER A 95 11.51 -3.15 16.21
CA SER A 95 11.57 -4.31 15.34
C SER A 95 11.15 -3.76 13.99
N LEU A 96 12.11 -3.58 13.09
CA LEU A 96 11.80 -3.13 11.75
C LEU A 96 10.69 -4.06 11.25
N ALA A 97 9.56 -3.48 10.87
CA ALA A 97 8.49 -4.27 10.29
C ALA A 97 9.02 -4.82 8.96
N TYR A 98 8.76 -6.10 8.70
CA TYR A 98 9.15 -6.70 7.44
C TYR A 98 8.47 -5.93 6.28
N PRO A 99 9.22 -5.48 5.26
CA PRO A 99 8.75 -4.53 4.26
C PRO A 99 7.76 -5.18 3.29
N THR A 100 6.50 -5.26 3.70
CA THR A 100 5.40 -5.86 2.94
C THR A 100 4.21 -4.93 2.85
N GLY A 101 3.53 -4.99 1.70
CA GLY A 101 2.33 -4.21 1.45
C GLY A 101 2.58 -2.71 1.33
N ALA A 102 1.54 -1.93 1.60
CA ALA A 102 1.58 -0.48 1.51
C ALA A 102 2.32 0.14 2.70
N ILE A 103 3.07 1.20 2.43
CA ILE A 103 3.82 1.93 3.46
C ILE A 103 2.88 2.92 4.14
N GLN A 104 2.79 2.82 5.47
CA GLN A 104 1.99 3.70 6.34
C GLN A 104 2.37 5.18 6.16
N LEU A 105 1.44 6.07 6.51
CA LEU A 105 1.59 7.52 6.32
C LEU A 105 2.74 8.10 7.16
N ASP A 106 2.91 7.62 8.39
CA ASP A 106 3.92 8.05 9.36
C ASP A 106 5.23 7.26 9.27
N SER A 107 5.35 6.35 8.31
CA SER A 107 6.55 5.52 8.16
C SER A 107 7.73 6.34 7.62
N ALA A 108 8.85 6.29 8.34
CA ALA A 108 10.11 6.87 7.90
C ALA A 108 10.66 6.24 6.61
N PHE A 109 10.22 5.02 6.26
CA PHE A 109 10.71 4.25 5.11
C PHE A 109 10.04 4.59 3.79
N TYR A 110 9.10 5.53 3.77
CA TYR A 110 8.61 6.10 2.53
C TYR A 110 9.63 7.08 1.95
N ILE A 111 9.94 6.91 0.66
CA ILE A 111 10.74 7.85 -0.11
C ILE A 111 9.80 8.77 -0.86
N GLN A 112 9.87 10.06 -0.56
CA GLN A 112 9.05 11.06 -1.21
C GLN A 112 9.45 11.21 -2.68
N ASN A 113 8.46 11.48 -3.52
CA ASN A 113 8.66 11.92 -4.89
C ASN A 113 7.86 13.21 -5.11
N PRO A 114 8.35 14.36 -4.60
CA PRO A 114 7.58 15.60 -4.57
C PRO A 114 6.98 15.99 -5.92
N PRO A 115 7.71 15.94 -7.06
CA PRO A 115 7.12 16.31 -8.34
C PRO A 115 5.88 15.50 -8.72
N LEU A 116 5.85 14.22 -8.38
CA LEU A 116 4.74 13.32 -8.71
C LEU A 116 3.59 13.44 -7.70
N GLU A 117 3.93 13.58 -6.42
CA GLU A 117 2.97 13.78 -5.33
C GLU A 117 2.25 15.13 -5.47
N GLU A 118 2.98 16.21 -5.72
CA GLU A 118 2.43 17.55 -5.97
C GLU A 118 1.49 17.52 -7.18
N GLN A 119 1.91 16.88 -8.29
CA GLN A 119 1.07 16.76 -9.48
C GLN A 119 -0.24 16.00 -9.20
N ALA A 120 -0.22 14.99 -8.32
CA ALA A 120 -1.41 14.27 -7.90
C ALA A 120 -2.33 15.14 -7.03
N CYS A 121 -1.76 15.89 -6.08
CA CYS A 121 -2.50 16.79 -5.20
C CYS A 121 -3.11 17.98 -5.97
N GLU A 122 -2.37 18.57 -6.90
CA GLU A 122 -2.89 19.62 -7.78
C GLU A 122 -4.05 19.13 -8.66
N GLU A 123 -3.99 17.87 -9.11
CA GLU A 123 -5.05 17.28 -9.90
C GLU A 123 -6.29 17.01 -9.03
N ILE A 124 -6.15 16.49 -7.81
CA ILE A 124 -7.31 16.17 -6.96
C ILE A 124 -8.10 17.43 -6.54
N ASP A 125 -7.45 18.59 -6.50
CA ASP A 125 -8.12 19.87 -6.25
C ASP A 125 -9.05 20.29 -7.43
N LYS A 126 -8.86 19.75 -8.64
CA LYS A 126 -9.65 20.15 -9.82
C LYS A 126 -11.08 19.57 -9.81
N PRO A 127 -12.11 20.35 -10.17
CA PRO A 127 -13.48 19.87 -10.38
C PRO A 127 -13.55 18.62 -11.25
N GLY A 128 -14.15 17.54 -10.74
CA GLY A 128 -14.36 16.32 -11.51
C GLY A 128 -13.09 15.49 -11.79
N ALA A 129 -11.98 15.71 -11.06
CA ALA A 129 -10.69 15.11 -11.36
C ALA A 129 -10.72 13.57 -11.50
N LEU A 130 -9.83 13.06 -12.35
CA LEU A 130 -9.54 11.63 -12.48
C LEU A 130 -8.02 11.42 -12.51
N ILE A 131 -7.50 10.72 -11.50
CA ILE A 131 -6.09 10.33 -11.40
C ILE A 131 -5.99 8.83 -11.67
N ARG A 132 -5.01 8.43 -12.47
CA ARG A 132 -4.74 7.02 -12.79
C ARG A 132 -3.34 6.65 -12.39
N ILE A 133 -3.21 5.88 -11.32
CA ILE A 133 -1.92 5.39 -10.83
C ILE A 133 -1.67 4.02 -11.47
N LYS A 134 -0.60 3.91 -12.26
CA LYS A 134 -0.23 2.66 -12.95
C LYS A 134 1.25 2.34 -12.76
N ALA A 135 1.53 1.07 -12.59
CA ALA A 135 2.86 0.46 -12.54
C ALA A 135 2.72 -1.06 -12.33
N PRO A 136 3.77 -1.85 -12.57
CA PRO A 136 3.83 -3.25 -12.13
C PRO A 136 3.52 -3.41 -10.63
N LYS A 137 3.23 -4.65 -10.18
CA LYS A 137 3.03 -4.92 -8.75
C LYS A 137 4.24 -4.46 -7.93
N GLU A 138 3.99 -4.12 -6.66
CA GLU A 138 5.05 -3.85 -5.68
C GLU A 138 5.93 -2.61 -5.96
N MET A 139 5.43 -1.69 -6.79
CA MET A 139 6.07 -0.39 -7.11
C MET A 139 5.64 0.77 -6.20
N GLY A 140 4.82 0.53 -5.15
CA GLY A 140 4.38 1.56 -4.21
C GLY A 140 3.09 2.30 -4.59
N LYS A 141 2.27 1.75 -5.48
CA LYS A 141 1.00 2.36 -5.93
C LYS A 141 0.03 2.67 -4.78
N THR A 142 -0.27 1.67 -3.94
CA THR A 142 -1.14 1.84 -2.78
C THR A 142 -0.53 2.81 -1.76
N SER A 143 0.80 2.83 -1.59
CA SER A 143 1.47 3.82 -0.73
C SER A 143 1.23 5.25 -1.20
N LEU A 144 1.26 5.51 -2.51
CA LEU A 144 0.93 6.82 -3.07
C LEU A 144 -0.57 7.13 -2.91
N LEU A 145 -1.46 6.17 -3.17
CA LEU A 145 -2.90 6.34 -2.97
C LEU A 145 -3.22 6.80 -1.55
N LEU A 146 -2.65 6.16 -0.52
CA LEU A 146 -2.88 6.53 0.88
C LEU A 146 -2.51 7.99 1.15
N ARG A 147 -1.45 8.50 0.52
CA ARG A 147 -0.98 9.89 0.69
C ARG A 147 -1.91 10.89 0.02
N ILE A 148 -2.41 10.57 -1.17
CA ILE A 148 -3.40 11.41 -1.87
C ILE A 148 -4.72 11.43 -1.07
N LEU A 149 -5.14 10.29 -0.52
CA LEU A 149 -6.32 10.22 0.35
C LEU A 149 -6.11 11.01 1.65
N ASN A 150 -4.95 10.91 2.28
CA ASN A 150 -4.62 11.71 3.46
C ASN A 150 -4.65 13.21 3.15
N TYR A 151 -4.05 13.64 2.04
CA TYR A 151 -4.13 15.02 1.56
C TYR A 151 -5.57 15.49 1.36
N ALA A 152 -6.43 14.65 0.78
CA ALA A 152 -7.84 14.96 0.61
C ALA A 152 -8.56 15.14 1.96
N VAL A 153 -8.28 14.28 2.94
CA VAL A 153 -8.82 14.41 4.29
C VAL A 153 -8.33 15.70 4.98
N GLU A 154 -7.05 16.07 4.80
CA GLU A 154 -6.49 17.34 5.30
C GLU A 154 -7.12 18.58 4.65
N LYS A 155 -7.74 18.42 3.47
CA LYS A 155 -8.54 19.44 2.75
C LYS A 155 -10.04 19.41 3.09
N ASP A 156 -10.43 18.64 4.11
CA ASP A 156 -11.83 18.41 4.51
C ASP A 156 -12.69 17.71 3.44
N TYR A 157 -12.07 16.99 2.49
CA TYR A 157 -12.80 16.19 1.52
C TYR A 157 -13.26 14.87 2.15
N GLN A 158 -14.40 14.37 1.71
CA GLN A 158 -14.82 13.02 2.06
C GLN A 158 -14.12 12.00 1.17
N THR A 159 -13.81 10.83 1.70
CA THR A 159 -13.11 9.78 0.94
C THR A 159 -13.89 8.47 0.99
N VAL A 160 -13.94 7.78 -0.14
CA VAL A 160 -14.45 6.42 -0.28
C VAL A 160 -13.37 5.61 -0.95
N ALA A 161 -12.78 4.65 -0.25
CA ALA A 161 -11.73 3.80 -0.79
C ALA A 161 -12.21 2.35 -0.86
N LEU A 162 -12.11 1.76 -2.05
CA LEU A 162 -12.44 0.36 -2.30
C LEU A 162 -11.19 -0.38 -2.73
N ASN A 163 -10.82 -1.39 -1.95
CA ASN A 163 -9.77 -2.32 -2.34
C ASN A 163 -10.41 -3.55 -2.97
N PHE A 164 -10.27 -3.70 -4.29
CA PHE A 164 -10.80 -4.86 -5.02
C PHE A 164 -10.20 -6.18 -4.52
N ALA A 165 -9.07 -6.13 -3.81
CA ALA A 165 -8.48 -7.31 -3.22
C ALA A 165 -9.31 -7.95 -2.11
N GLN A 166 -10.22 -7.19 -1.52
CA GLN A 166 -11.06 -7.59 -0.40
C GLN A 166 -12.51 -7.89 -0.81
N ILE A 167 -12.84 -7.73 -2.10
CA ILE A 167 -14.19 -7.96 -2.62
C ILE A 167 -14.32 -9.42 -3.04
N ASP A 168 -15.39 -10.08 -2.61
CA ASP A 168 -15.69 -11.45 -2.99
C ASP A 168 -15.81 -11.61 -4.51
N CYS A 169 -15.31 -12.73 -5.02
CA CYS A 169 -15.39 -13.06 -6.45
C CYS A 169 -16.83 -13.08 -6.96
N GLU A 170 -17.80 -13.50 -6.14
CA GLU A 170 -19.22 -13.49 -6.49
C GLU A 170 -19.72 -12.06 -6.78
N ILE A 171 -19.28 -11.08 -6.00
CA ILE A 171 -19.64 -9.67 -6.21
C ILE A 171 -18.97 -9.15 -7.48
N LEU A 172 -17.69 -9.47 -7.69
CA LEU A 172 -16.95 -9.03 -8.88
C LEU A 172 -17.41 -9.71 -10.19
N SER A 173 -18.09 -10.85 -10.08
CA SER A 173 -18.60 -11.61 -11.23
C SER A 173 -19.96 -11.13 -11.78
N ASP A 174 -20.70 -10.33 -11.01
CA ASP A 174 -22.03 -9.84 -11.37
C ASP A 174 -22.10 -8.31 -11.34
N LEU A 175 -22.48 -7.70 -12.47
CA LEU A 175 -22.50 -6.24 -12.61
C LEU A 175 -23.48 -5.57 -11.65
N ASN A 176 -24.67 -6.15 -11.47
CA ASN A 176 -25.70 -5.56 -10.61
C ASN A 176 -25.27 -5.62 -9.15
N ARG A 177 -24.77 -6.78 -8.69
CA ARG A 177 -24.25 -6.99 -7.33
C ARG A 177 -23.06 -6.08 -7.06
N PHE A 178 -22.13 -5.94 -8.01
CA PHE A 178 -21.01 -5.02 -7.89
C PHE A 178 -21.44 -3.55 -7.73
N LEU A 179 -22.36 -3.07 -8.58
CA LEU A 179 -22.78 -1.67 -8.53
C LEU A 179 -23.62 -1.37 -7.26
N ARG A 180 -24.46 -2.31 -6.80
CA ARG A 180 -25.14 -2.18 -5.50
C ARG A 180 -24.12 -2.16 -4.35
N PHE A 181 -23.11 -3.04 -4.39
CA PHE A 181 -22.02 -3.06 -3.41
C PHE A 181 -21.24 -1.74 -3.38
N LEU A 182 -20.93 -1.17 -4.54
CA LEU A 182 -20.26 0.13 -4.68
C LEU A 182 -21.06 1.24 -3.98
N CYS A 183 -22.36 1.33 -4.27
CA CYS A 183 -23.26 2.31 -3.66
C CYS A 183 -23.41 2.12 -2.14
N ALA A 184 -23.59 0.88 -1.68
CA ALA A 184 -23.69 0.57 -0.25
C ALA A 184 -22.39 0.92 0.50
N SER A 185 -21.25 0.54 -0.07
CA SER A 185 -19.93 0.83 0.52
C SER A 185 -19.63 2.33 0.55
N ALA A 186 -20.01 3.06 -0.50
CA ALA A 186 -19.90 4.52 -0.52
C ALA A 186 -20.77 5.16 0.57
N SER A 187 -22.05 4.79 0.69
CA SER A 187 -22.91 5.27 1.76
C SER A 187 -22.33 5.02 3.15
N GLN A 188 -21.87 3.80 3.40
CA GLN A 188 -21.30 3.43 4.69
C GLN A 188 -20.06 4.26 5.04
N GLN A 189 -19.12 4.41 4.11
CA GLN A 189 -17.88 5.18 4.34
C GLN A 189 -18.14 6.69 4.49
N LEU A 190 -19.22 7.19 3.87
CA LEU A 190 -19.68 8.58 3.99
C LEU A 190 -20.56 8.81 5.22
N ASN A 191 -20.78 7.80 6.08
CA ASN A 191 -21.69 7.84 7.23
C ASN A 191 -23.13 8.22 6.85
N LEU A 192 -23.59 7.75 5.70
CA LEU A 192 -24.96 7.89 5.21
C LEU A 192 -25.69 6.55 5.26
N GLU A 193 -27.01 6.60 5.45
CA GLU A 193 -27.86 5.41 5.32
C GLU A 193 -27.82 4.87 3.88
N SER A 194 -27.93 3.56 3.70
CA SER A 194 -28.02 3.00 2.35
C SER A 194 -29.47 3.06 1.88
N LYS A 195 -29.74 3.91 0.88
CA LYS A 195 -31.07 4.06 0.26
C LYS A 195 -31.21 3.32 -1.06
N LEU A 196 -30.55 2.18 -1.19
CA LEU A 196 -30.51 1.44 -2.44
C LEU A 196 -31.92 1.12 -2.95
N ASP A 197 -32.83 0.66 -2.10
CA ASP A 197 -34.18 0.29 -2.52
C ASP A 197 -35.03 1.47 -3.04
N GLU A 198 -34.69 2.71 -2.69
CA GLU A 198 -35.37 3.92 -3.20
C GLU A 198 -34.86 4.36 -4.58
N TYR A 199 -33.59 4.07 -4.89
CA TYR A 199 -32.89 4.58 -6.08
C TYR A 199 -32.50 3.48 -7.07
N TRP A 200 -32.77 2.22 -6.74
CA TRP A 200 -32.47 1.06 -7.59
C TRP A 200 -33.70 0.60 -8.33
N ASP A 201 -33.60 0.64 -9.65
CA ASP A 201 -34.69 0.29 -10.57
C ASP A 201 -34.12 -0.62 -11.66
N GLU A 202 -34.64 -1.84 -11.74
CA GLU A 202 -34.17 -2.86 -12.67
C GLU A 202 -34.53 -2.53 -14.12
N ASP A 203 -35.62 -1.77 -14.36
CA ASP A 203 -36.13 -1.46 -15.70
C ASP A 203 -35.23 -0.45 -16.43
N ILE A 204 -34.61 0.48 -15.70
CA ILE A 204 -33.66 1.46 -16.27
C ILE A 204 -32.21 0.95 -16.31
N GLY A 205 -31.94 -0.16 -15.62
CA GLY A 205 -30.65 -0.85 -15.59
C GLY A 205 -29.66 -0.30 -14.55
N SER A 206 -28.86 -1.23 -14.01
CA SER A 206 -27.96 -1.02 -12.86
C SER A 206 -26.95 0.13 -13.02
N LYS A 207 -26.43 0.38 -14.24
CA LYS A 207 -25.52 1.51 -14.50
C LYS A 207 -26.19 2.87 -14.30
N VAL A 208 -27.44 3.00 -14.75
CA VAL A 208 -28.22 4.23 -14.62
C VAL A 208 -28.61 4.41 -13.16
N SER A 209 -29.11 3.37 -12.50
CA SER A 209 -29.43 3.39 -11.07
C SER A 209 -28.22 3.78 -10.21
N CYS A 210 -27.05 3.19 -10.46
CA CYS A 210 -25.81 3.57 -9.78
C CYS A 210 -25.46 5.05 -9.98
N SER A 211 -25.58 5.55 -11.21
CA SER A 211 -25.29 6.95 -11.51
C SER A 211 -26.28 7.91 -10.84
N LEU A 212 -27.57 7.54 -10.78
CA LEU A 212 -28.60 8.29 -10.08
C LEU A 212 -28.37 8.29 -8.57
N TYR A 213 -27.95 7.16 -8.00
CA TYR A 213 -27.59 7.06 -6.58
C TYR A 213 -26.44 8.02 -6.23
N PHE A 214 -25.36 8.02 -7.01
CA PHE A 214 -24.27 8.96 -6.77
C PHE A 214 -24.70 10.40 -6.96
N ARG A 215 -25.40 10.72 -8.05
CA ARG A 215 -25.77 12.09 -8.40
C ARG A 215 -26.84 12.68 -7.48
N CYS A 216 -27.97 12.00 -7.35
CA CYS A 216 -29.19 12.52 -6.72
C CYS A 216 -29.31 12.16 -5.23
N TYR A 217 -28.39 11.36 -4.69
CA TYR A 217 -28.34 11.06 -3.27
C TYR A 217 -26.99 11.46 -2.67
N LEU A 218 -25.89 10.76 -3.00
CA LEU A 218 -24.61 10.98 -2.32
C LEU A 218 -24.04 12.40 -2.54
N LEU A 219 -23.96 12.86 -3.79
CA LEU A 219 -23.37 14.16 -4.14
C LEU A 219 -24.29 15.36 -3.83
N GLU A 220 -25.60 15.13 -3.69
CA GLU A 220 -26.55 16.15 -3.26
C GLU A 220 -26.53 16.38 -1.74
N GLN A 221 -26.26 15.33 -0.95
CA GLN A 221 -26.21 15.45 0.52
C GLN A 221 -24.88 16.00 1.07
N ILE A 222 -23.80 15.95 0.28
CA ILE A 222 -22.47 16.33 0.73
C ILE A 222 -22.02 17.58 -0.02
N ASP A 223 -21.73 18.65 0.72
CA ASP A 223 -21.32 19.94 0.14
C ASP A 223 -19.84 20.01 -0.23
N VAL A 224 -19.02 19.16 0.37
CA VAL A 224 -17.59 19.05 0.09
C VAL A 224 -17.31 18.00 -1.00
N PRO A 225 -16.15 18.06 -1.70
CA PRO A 225 -15.76 17.04 -2.66
C PRO A 225 -15.68 15.63 -2.04
N ILE A 226 -16.01 14.63 -2.84
CA ILE A 226 -15.88 13.20 -2.50
C ILE A 226 -14.81 12.59 -3.38
N VAL A 227 -13.77 12.02 -2.78
CA VAL A 227 -12.73 11.25 -3.46
C VAL A 227 -13.08 9.77 -3.45
N LEU A 228 -13.47 9.23 -4.60
CA LEU A 228 -13.72 7.81 -4.82
C LEU A 228 -12.45 7.15 -5.38
N ALA A 229 -11.80 6.34 -4.54
CA ALA A 229 -10.60 5.61 -4.87
C ALA A 229 -10.86 4.12 -5.08
N PHE A 230 -10.33 3.59 -6.16
CA PHE A 230 -10.36 2.17 -6.50
C PHE A 230 -8.92 1.63 -6.49
N ASP A 231 -8.59 0.84 -5.46
CA ASP A 231 -7.31 0.14 -5.36
C ASP A 231 -7.40 -1.29 -5.94
N GLU A 232 -6.31 -1.76 -6.53
CA GLU A 232 -6.22 -3.08 -7.20
C GLU A 232 -7.34 -3.30 -8.26
N LEU A 233 -7.74 -2.25 -8.99
CA LEU A 233 -8.81 -2.32 -10.00
C LEU A 233 -8.55 -3.42 -11.05
N ASN A 234 -7.29 -3.79 -11.29
CA ASN A 234 -6.90 -4.91 -12.15
C ASN A 234 -7.60 -6.24 -11.80
N ARG A 235 -8.11 -6.45 -10.58
CA ARG A 235 -8.86 -7.68 -10.27
C ARG A 235 -10.19 -7.79 -11.00
N ILE A 236 -10.84 -6.68 -11.33
CA ILE A 236 -12.09 -6.73 -12.11
C ILE A 236 -11.85 -7.26 -13.53
N PHE A 237 -10.59 -7.27 -13.99
CA PHE A 237 -10.23 -7.69 -15.34
C PHE A 237 -10.36 -9.20 -15.55
N GLU A 238 -10.32 -9.97 -14.46
CA GLU A 238 -10.64 -11.40 -14.44
C GLU A 238 -12.13 -11.66 -14.69
N TYR A 239 -12.97 -10.61 -14.65
CA TYR A 239 -14.41 -10.64 -14.89
C TYR A 239 -14.79 -9.72 -16.06
N PRO A 240 -14.51 -10.12 -17.31
CA PRO A 240 -14.67 -9.24 -18.47
C PRO A 240 -16.07 -8.65 -18.59
N ASN A 241 -17.12 -9.38 -18.23
CA ASN A 241 -18.51 -8.90 -18.33
C ASN A 241 -18.77 -7.71 -17.41
N VAL A 242 -18.15 -7.66 -16.23
CA VAL A 242 -18.26 -6.52 -15.32
C VAL A 242 -17.30 -5.40 -15.73
N ALA A 243 -16.05 -5.73 -16.08
CA ALA A 243 -15.05 -4.75 -16.50
C ALA A 243 -15.50 -3.91 -17.72
N LYS A 244 -16.13 -4.54 -18.72
CA LYS A 244 -16.64 -3.89 -19.94
C LYS A 244 -17.64 -2.78 -19.65
N ASP A 245 -18.33 -2.83 -18.52
CA ASP A 245 -19.39 -1.90 -18.15
C ASP A 245 -18.99 -0.90 -17.06
N VAL A 246 -18.23 -1.35 -16.06
CA VAL A 246 -17.73 -0.49 -14.97
C VAL A 246 -16.70 0.51 -15.48
N LEU A 247 -15.77 0.10 -16.35
CA LEU A 247 -14.71 0.98 -16.84
C LEU A 247 -15.25 2.18 -17.66
N PRO A 248 -16.19 1.99 -18.61
CA PRO A 248 -16.88 3.11 -19.23
C PRO A 248 -17.71 3.96 -18.27
N LEU A 249 -18.29 3.37 -17.22
CA LEU A 249 -19.08 4.11 -16.23
C LEU A 249 -18.22 5.15 -15.49
N LEU A 250 -17.03 4.75 -15.02
CA LEU A 250 -16.08 5.68 -14.39
C LEU A 250 -15.69 6.84 -15.31
N ARG A 251 -15.45 6.52 -16.59
CA ARG A 251 -15.19 7.52 -17.63
C ARG A 251 -16.40 8.45 -17.81
N SER A 252 -17.62 7.93 -17.82
CA SER A 252 -18.83 8.73 -18.02
C SER A 252 -19.00 9.77 -16.90
N TRP A 253 -18.76 9.40 -15.63
CA TRP A 253 -18.80 10.33 -14.51
C TRP A 253 -17.75 11.45 -14.62
N TYR A 254 -16.55 11.11 -15.10
CA TYR A 254 -15.49 12.10 -15.37
C TYR A 254 -15.89 13.08 -16.49
N GLU A 255 -16.48 12.59 -17.58
CA GLU A 255 -16.92 13.44 -18.68
C GLU A 255 -18.14 14.30 -18.32
N ASP A 256 -19.08 13.75 -17.54
CA ASP A 256 -20.27 14.47 -17.06
C ASP A 256 -19.91 15.62 -16.12
N ALA A 257 -18.83 15.50 -15.34
CA ALA A 257 -18.33 16.59 -14.50
C ALA A 257 -17.94 17.86 -15.29
N LYS A 258 -17.65 17.74 -16.59
CA LYS A 258 -17.38 18.90 -17.46
C LYS A 258 -18.65 19.70 -17.78
N ARG A 259 -19.83 19.12 -17.59
CA ARG A 259 -21.12 19.69 -17.99
C ARG A 259 -22.07 19.91 -16.82
N THR A 260 -21.96 19.12 -15.77
CA THR A 260 -22.90 19.10 -14.65
C THR A 260 -22.19 19.42 -13.33
N PRO A 261 -22.54 20.53 -12.65
CA PRO A 261 -21.89 20.95 -11.41
C PRO A 261 -21.93 19.92 -10.27
N VAL A 262 -22.98 19.10 -10.16
CA VAL A 262 -23.05 18.06 -9.12
C VAL A 262 -21.92 17.03 -9.28
N TRP A 263 -21.61 16.62 -10.51
CA TRP A 263 -20.50 15.70 -10.79
C TRP A 263 -19.13 16.33 -10.56
N GLN A 264 -19.02 17.66 -10.56
CA GLN A 264 -17.81 18.37 -10.17
C GLN A 264 -17.48 18.22 -8.68
N LYS A 265 -18.33 17.61 -7.85
CA LYS A 265 -17.99 17.23 -6.47
C LYS A 265 -17.28 15.87 -6.40
N LEU A 266 -17.46 14.99 -7.39
CA LEU A 266 -16.78 13.69 -7.42
C LEU A 266 -15.34 13.85 -7.92
N ARG A 267 -14.38 13.23 -7.24
CA ARG A 267 -13.00 13.02 -7.68
C ARG A 267 -12.75 11.53 -7.74
N GLN A 268 -12.03 11.07 -8.74
CA GLN A 268 -11.77 9.65 -8.96
C GLN A 268 -10.27 9.37 -8.91
N ILE A 269 -9.89 8.31 -8.18
CA ILE A 269 -8.53 7.76 -8.22
C ILE A 269 -8.63 6.30 -8.61
N VAL A 270 -7.96 5.91 -9.69
CA VAL A 270 -7.93 4.54 -10.18
C VAL A 270 -6.52 4.01 -10.11
N VAL A 271 -6.31 2.98 -9.28
CA VAL A 271 -5.04 2.28 -9.16
C VAL A 271 -5.16 0.92 -9.84
N HIS A 272 -4.26 0.64 -10.77
CA HIS A 272 -4.21 -0.67 -11.41
C HIS A 272 -2.77 -1.12 -11.64
N SER A 273 -2.56 -2.42 -11.50
CA SER A 273 -1.36 -3.08 -11.98
C SER A 273 -1.39 -3.20 -13.51
N THR A 274 -0.25 -2.97 -14.15
CA THR A 274 -0.13 -3.12 -15.60
C THR A 274 -0.12 -4.59 -16.04
N GLU A 275 0.16 -5.53 -15.12
CA GLU A 275 0.36 -6.96 -15.40
C GLU A 275 -0.81 -7.68 -16.09
N VAL A 276 -2.05 -7.18 -15.92
CA VAL A 276 -3.25 -7.81 -16.48
C VAL A 276 -3.72 -7.00 -17.67
N TYR A 277 -3.49 -7.52 -18.87
CA TYR A 277 -3.90 -6.87 -20.12
C TYR A 277 -5.35 -7.20 -20.46
N ILE A 278 -6.19 -6.18 -20.66
CA ILE A 278 -7.47 -6.33 -21.35
C ILE A 278 -7.42 -5.56 -22.67
N PRO A 279 -7.80 -6.19 -23.80
CA PRO A 279 -8.12 -5.46 -25.02
C PRO A 279 -9.44 -4.71 -24.84
N LEU A 280 -9.39 -3.50 -24.28
CA LEU A 280 -10.54 -2.59 -24.26
C LEU A 280 -10.58 -1.77 -25.56
N LYS A 281 -11.78 -1.52 -26.10
CA LYS A 281 -11.94 -0.54 -27.19
C LYS A 281 -11.47 0.83 -26.68
N VAL A 282 -10.72 1.57 -27.49
CA VAL A 282 -10.09 2.86 -27.12
C VAL A 282 -11.08 3.84 -26.47
N ASN A 283 -12.32 3.89 -26.96
CA ASN A 283 -13.37 4.81 -26.48
C ASN A 283 -14.08 4.33 -25.20
N GLN A 284 -13.87 3.08 -24.79
CA GLN A 284 -14.46 2.46 -23.60
C GLN A 284 -13.50 2.47 -22.42
N SER A 285 -12.23 2.81 -22.65
CA SER A 285 -11.22 2.80 -21.61
C SER A 285 -11.19 4.11 -20.81
N PRO A 286 -11.33 4.07 -19.47
CA PRO A 286 -11.02 5.21 -18.61
C PRO A 286 -9.50 5.48 -18.60
N PHE A 287 -8.67 4.56 -19.10
CA PHE A 287 -7.22 4.70 -19.15
C PHE A 287 -6.70 5.67 -20.23
N ASN A 288 -7.59 6.36 -20.94
CA ASN A 288 -7.25 7.37 -21.94
C ASN A 288 -7.66 8.80 -21.53
N VAL A 289 -8.18 9.01 -20.32
CA VAL A 289 -8.63 10.32 -19.81
C VAL A 289 -8.09 10.58 -18.40
N GLY A 290 -8.10 11.83 -17.95
CA GLY A 290 -7.53 12.22 -16.65
C GLY A 290 -6.00 12.09 -16.61
N LEU A 291 -5.42 12.42 -15.46
CA LEU A 291 -3.98 12.46 -15.24
C LEU A 291 -3.38 11.04 -15.08
N PRO A 292 -2.50 10.58 -15.99
CA PRO A 292 -1.74 9.37 -15.77
C PRO A 292 -0.54 9.64 -14.85
N ILE A 293 -0.44 8.86 -13.78
CA ILE A 293 0.70 8.79 -12.88
C ILE A 293 1.35 7.42 -13.05
N GLU A 294 2.57 7.41 -13.60
CA GLU A 294 3.34 6.19 -13.81
C GLU A 294 4.50 6.12 -12.83
N LEU A 295 4.46 5.12 -11.93
CA LEU A 295 5.55 4.94 -10.97
C LEU A 295 6.74 4.26 -11.63
N LYS A 296 7.93 4.81 -11.36
CA LYS A 296 9.21 4.28 -11.82
C LYS A 296 9.99 3.70 -10.65
N GLY A 297 10.97 2.85 -10.95
CA GLY A 297 11.93 2.38 -9.96
C GLY A 297 12.72 3.54 -9.34
N PHE A 298 13.23 3.31 -8.14
CA PHE A 298 14.08 4.25 -7.43
C PHE A 298 15.36 4.55 -8.20
N ASN A 299 15.73 5.83 -8.21
CA ASN A 299 17.03 6.27 -8.68
C ASN A 299 18.11 6.08 -7.58
N LEU A 300 19.36 6.37 -7.94
CA LEU A 300 20.50 6.20 -7.04
C LEU A 300 20.37 6.96 -5.72
N ASN A 301 19.89 8.21 -5.77
CA ASN A 301 19.74 9.06 -4.58
C ASN A 301 18.63 8.52 -3.67
N GLN A 302 17.53 8.04 -4.24
CA GLN A 302 16.42 7.46 -3.49
C GLN A 302 16.82 6.16 -2.78
N VAL A 303 17.62 5.30 -3.44
CA VAL A 303 18.14 4.08 -2.80
C VAL A 303 19.13 4.42 -1.68
N GLN A 304 19.99 5.42 -1.88
CA GLN A 304 20.92 5.90 -0.85
C GLN A 304 20.18 6.48 0.37
N GLU A 305 19.20 7.37 0.15
CA GLU A 305 18.36 7.93 1.22
C GLU A 305 17.65 6.83 2.00
N LEU A 306 17.13 5.81 1.30
CA LEU A 306 16.48 4.69 1.95
C LEU A 306 17.46 3.86 2.78
N ALA A 307 18.67 3.60 2.26
CA ALA A 307 19.72 2.90 3.01
C ALA A 307 20.10 3.63 4.31
N GLU A 308 20.17 4.97 4.27
CA GLU A 308 20.39 5.81 5.46
C GLU A 308 19.26 5.68 6.48
N LYS A 309 18.00 5.63 6.03
CA LYS A 309 16.83 5.36 6.89
C LYS A 309 16.87 3.97 7.55
N TYR A 310 17.46 2.99 6.86
CA TYR A 310 17.76 1.65 7.39
C TYR A 310 19.06 1.60 8.23
N GLN A 311 19.70 2.75 8.49
CA GLN A 311 20.94 2.89 9.27
C GLN A 311 22.13 2.11 8.68
N LEU A 312 22.16 1.94 7.35
CA LEU A 312 23.29 1.33 6.64
C LEU A 312 24.33 2.40 6.31
N ASN A 313 25.58 2.13 6.67
CA ASN A 313 26.70 3.03 6.44
C ASN A 313 27.31 2.79 5.04
N TRP A 314 26.58 3.13 3.98
CA TRP A 314 27.08 3.03 2.60
C TRP A 314 27.85 4.29 2.20
N GLN A 315 29.10 4.12 1.77
CA GLN A 315 29.94 5.24 1.36
C GLN A 315 30.03 5.34 -0.16
N LYS A 316 29.92 6.57 -0.68
CA LYS A 316 30.13 6.88 -2.11
C LYS A 316 29.16 6.18 -3.08
N ASN A 317 27.98 5.78 -2.60
CA ASN A 317 26.89 5.19 -3.38
C ASN A 317 27.25 3.88 -4.12
N GLU A 318 28.31 3.19 -3.73
CA GLU A 318 28.78 2.00 -4.46
C GLU A 318 27.83 0.82 -4.26
N GLU A 319 27.43 0.56 -3.01
CA GLU A 319 26.46 -0.46 -2.63
C GLU A 319 25.09 -0.19 -3.25
N ALA A 320 24.65 1.08 -3.26
CA ALA A 320 23.41 1.49 -3.90
C ALA A 320 23.42 1.22 -5.41
N ARG A 321 24.55 1.44 -6.10
CA ARG A 321 24.71 1.09 -7.52
C ARG A 321 24.64 -0.40 -7.75
N GLN A 322 25.32 -1.20 -6.92
CA GLN A 322 25.29 -2.66 -7.04
C GLN A 322 23.87 -3.21 -6.86
N LEU A 323 23.12 -2.67 -5.90
CA LEU A 323 21.75 -3.10 -5.66
C LEU A 323 20.81 -2.65 -6.80
N ILE A 324 20.96 -1.44 -7.33
CA ILE A 324 20.20 -0.97 -8.50
C ILE A 324 20.53 -1.81 -9.74
N ASP A 325 21.79 -2.14 -9.99
CA ASP A 325 22.21 -3.00 -11.10
C ASP A 325 21.59 -4.40 -11.00
N LEU A 326 21.47 -4.93 -9.77
CA LEU A 326 20.82 -6.21 -9.50
C LEU A 326 19.30 -6.16 -9.77
N VAL A 327 18.57 -5.22 -9.16
CA VAL A 327 17.08 -5.27 -9.11
C VAL A 327 16.38 -4.16 -9.90
N GLY A 328 17.11 -3.30 -10.60
CA GLY A 328 16.58 -2.24 -11.46
C GLY A 328 15.89 -1.09 -10.70
N GLY A 329 16.21 -0.89 -9.42
CA GLY A 329 15.55 0.11 -8.58
C GLY A 329 14.13 -0.26 -8.14
N HIS A 330 13.71 -1.52 -8.27
CA HIS A 330 12.37 -1.95 -7.89
C HIS A 330 12.08 -1.71 -6.38
N PRO A 331 11.10 -0.87 -6.01
CA PRO A 331 10.92 -0.39 -4.63
C PRO A 331 10.80 -1.49 -3.57
N ALA A 332 9.96 -2.52 -3.79
CA ALA A 332 9.84 -3.61 -2.82
C ALA A 332 11.12 -4.46 -2.69
N LEU A 333 11.77 -4.82 -3.80
CA LEU A 333 13.01 -5.59 -3.77
C LEU A 333 14.13 -4.81 -3.08
N ILE A 334 14.25 -3.50 -3.34
CA ILE A 334 15.18 -2.62 -2.63
C ILE A 334 14.90 -2.67 -1.13
N GLN A 335 13.64 -2.51 -0.71
CA GLN A 335 13.31 -2.53 0.72
C GLN A 335 13.59 -3.89 1.38
N ILE A 336 13.29 -5.00 0.72
CA ILE A 336 13.58 -6.34 1.22
C ILE A 336 15.10 -6.51 1.44
N ALA A 337 15.93 -6.08 0.48
CA ALA A 337 17.38 -6.10 0.66
C ALA A 337 17.85 -5.23 1.82
N LEU A 338 17.41 -3.98 1.88
CA LEU A 338 17.82 -3.05 2.93
C LEU A 338 17.39 -3.54 4.32
N TYR A 339 16.20 -4.16 4.40
CA TYR A 339 15.73 -4.81 5.62
C TYR A 339 16.70 -5.90 6.09
N HIS A 340 16.99 -6.92 5.26
CA HIS A 340 17.89 -8.02 5.65
C HIS A 340 19.32 -7.53 5.97
N LEU A 341 19.83 -6.56 5.22
CA LEU A 341 21.12 -5.94 5.49
C LEU A 341 21.12 -5.20 6.85
N SER A 342 20.03 -4.50 7.19
CA SER A 342 19.91 -3.78 8.47
C SER A 342 19.82 -4.73 9.66
N GLN A 343 19.24 -5.93 9.48
CA GLN A 343 19.20 -6.98 10.50
C GLN A 343 20.55 -7.68 10.71
N LYS A 344 21.53 -7.43 9.83
CA LYS A 344 22.84 -8.12 9.81
C LYS A 344 22.72 -9.64 9.63
N GLU A 345 21.66 -10.09 8.97
CA GLU A 345 21.44 -11.50 8.62
C GLU A 345 22.32 -11.93 7.44
N ALA A 346 22.69 -10.99 6.58
CA ALA A 346 23.57 -11.20 5.43
C ALA A 346 24.40 -9.94 5.12
N THR A 347 25.54 -10.13 4.47
CA THR A 347 26.28 -9.05 3.83
C THR A 347 25.74 -8.77 2.42
N LEU A 348 26.03 -7.58 1.86
CA LEU A 348 25.64 -7.28 0.47
C LEU A 348 26.25 -8.29 -0.51
N VAL A 349 27.51 -8.69 -0.28
CA VAL A 349 28.19 -9.66 -1.14
C VAL A 349 27.47 -11.02 -1.14
N GLU A 350 27.03 -11.49 0.02
CA GLU A 350 26.27 -12.75 0.12
C GLU A 350 24.90 -12.62 -0.53
N LEU A 351 24.19 -11.52 -0.27
CA LEU A 351 22.88 -11.24 -0.88
C LEU A 351 22.97 -11.24 -2.41
N LEU A 352 23.96 -10.55 -2.98
CA LEU A 352 24.17 -10.51 -4.43
C LEU A 352 24.45 -11.90 -5.03
N LYS A 353 25.14 -12.78 -4.29
CA LYS A 353 25.46 -14.14 -4.74
C LYS A 353 24.24 -15.07 -4.70
N THR A 354 23.39 -14.96 -3.67
CA THR A 354 22.21 -15.82 -3.49
C THR A 354 20.94 -15.24 -4.10
N ALA A 355 20.96 -14.00 -4.61
CA ALA A 355 19.78 -13.26 -5.04
C ALA A 355 18.86 -14.03 -6.01
N SER A 356 19.44 -14.78 -6.94
CA SER A 356 18.72 -15.57 -7.95
C SER A 356 18.58 -17.05 -7.59
N THR A 357 18.91 -17.49 -6.37
CA THR A 357 18.80 -18.90 -5.95
C THR A 357 17.52 -19.14 -5.15
N PRO A 358 17.10 -20.41 -4.95
CA PRO A 358 15.95 -20.73 -4.10
C PRO A 358 16.08 -20.27 -2.64
N GLU A 359 17.32 -20.15 -2.14
CA GLU A 359 17.64 -19.67 -0.79
C GLU A 359 17.70 -18.13 -0.71
N GLY A 360 17.61 -17.45 -1.85
CA GLY A 360 17.68 -16.00 -1.95
C GLY A 360 16.43 -15.30 -1.42
N ILE A 361 16.62 -14.08 -0.89
CA ILE A 361 15.55 -13.24 -0.34
C ILE A 361 14.47 -12.84 -1.37
N TYR A 362 14.73 -13.03 -2.67
CA TYR A 362 13.79 -12.72 -3.75
C TYR A 362 13.04 -13.93 -4.29
N HIS A 363 13.25 -15.12 -3.71
CA HIS A 363 12.69 -16.37 -4.24
C HIS A 363 11.18 -16.31 -4.49
N HIS A 364 10.39 -15.85 -3.51
CA HIS A 364 8.93 -15.76 -3.66
C HIS A 364 8.48 -14.81 -4.78
N HIS A 365 9.20 -13.69 -4.98
CA HIS A 365 8.93 -12.75 -6.07
C HIS A 365 9.22 -13.38 -7.44
N LEU A 366 10.37 -14.05 -7.55
CA LEU A 366 10.81 -14.71 -8.76
C LEU A 366 9.90 -15.87 -9.14
N LEU A 367 9.53 -16.71 -8.17
CA LEU A 367 8.61 -17.83 -8.37
C LEU A 367 7.25 -17.36 -8.87
N ARG A 368 6.71 -16.27 -8.30
CA ARG A 368 5.43 -15.70 -8.77
C ARG A 368 5.50 -15.29 -10.25
N LYS A 369 6.60 -14.65 -10.66
CA LYS A 369 6.79 -14.25 -12.07
C LYS A 369 6.99 -15.45 -12.98
N TRP A 370 7.70 -16.48 -12.51
CA TRP A 370 7.85 -17.75 -13.23
C TRP A 370 6.51 -18.43 -13.49
N LEU A 371 5.65 -18.54 -12.47
CA LEU A 371 4.32 -19.14 -12.61
C LEU A 371 3.46 -18.39 -13.64
N ILE A 372 3.52 -17.04 -13.66
CA ILE A 372 2.79 -16.25 -14.67
C ILE A 372 3.30 -16.56 -16.08
N LEU A 373 4.63 -16.65 -16.28
CA LEU A 373 5.20 -17.00 -17.58
C LEU A 373 4.82 -18.42 -18.01
N GLN A 374 4.76 -19.38 -17.08
CA GLN A 374 4.33 -20.75 -17.39
C GLN A 374 2.89 -20.83 -17.91
N HIS A 375 2.01 -19.94 -17.43
CA HIS A 375 0.64 -19.86 -17.92
C HIS A 375 0.49 -19.15 -19.28
N GLU A 376 1.54 -18.48 -19.79
CA GLU A 376 1.56 -17.76 -21.07
C GLU A 376 2.78 -18.20 -21.92
N PRO A 377 2.73 -19.39 -22.56
CA PRO A 377 3.89 -20.00 -23.21
C PRO A 377 4.49 -19.16 -24.34
N GLU A 378 3.65 -18.41 -25.06
CA GLU A 378 4.10 -17.46 -26.08
C GLU A 378 4.97 -16.34 -25.47
N LEU A 379 4.56 -15.76 -24.35
CA LEU A 379 5.36 -14.74 -23.64
C LEU A 379 6.67 -15.34 -23.12
N ALA A 380 6.61 -16.55 -22.56
CA ALA A 380 7.79 -17.26 -22.08
C ALA A 380 8.82 -17.48 -23.20
N GLN A 381 8.36 -17.85 -24.40
CA GLN A 381 9.23 -18.05 -25.56
C GLN A 381 9.92 -16.74 -25.97
N TYR A 382 9.19 -15.64 -26.12
CA TYR A 382 9.79 -14.35 -26.48
C TYR A 382 10.76 -13.84 -25.41
N PHE A 383 10.42 -14.03 -24.14
CA PHE A 383 11.30 -13.64 -23.04
C PHE A 383 12.58 -14.50 -23.01
N ARG A 384 12.48 -15.80 -23.31
CA ARG A 384 13.63 -16.69 -23.46
C ARG A 384 14.56 -16.27 -24.60
N ILE A 385 14.00 -15.92 -25.77
CA ILE A 385 14.78 -15.39 -26.90
C ILE A 385 15.54 -14.11 -26.47
N LEU A 386 14.90 -13.25 -25.69
CA LEU A 386 15.53 -12.04 -25.15
C LEU A 386 16.68 -12.36 -24.18
N LEU A 387 16.53 -13.36 -23.32
CA LEU A 387 17.58 -13.78 -22.38
C LEU A 387 18.82 -14.35 -23.08
N GLN A 388 18.63 -15.02 -24.22
CA GLN A 388 19.71 -15.60 -25.02
C GLN A 388 20.40 -14.57 -25.93
N SER A 389 19.81 -13.38 -26.09
CA SER A 389 20.36 -12.34 -26.94
C SER A 389 21.31 -11.41 -26.17
N ASP A 390 22.53 -11.24 -26.67
CA ASP A 390 23.50 -10.26 -26.13
C ASP A 390 23.12 -8.80 -26.43
N ARG A 391 22.00 -8.57 -27.13
CA ARG A 391 21.59 -7.26 -27.65
C ARG A 391 20.10 -7.04 -27.44
N SER A 392 19.72 -5.78 -27.39
CA SER A 392 18.31 -5.38 -27.34
C SER A 392 17.56 -5.84 -28.58
N LEU A 393 16.38 -6.45 -28.38
CA LEU A 393 15.53 -6.99 -29.44
C LEU A 393 14.37 -6.07 -29.76
N GLN A 394 13.88 -6.10 -30.99
CA GLN A 394 12.58 -5.51 -31.32
C GLN A 394 11.52 -6.62 -31.22
N LEU A 395 10.63 -6.49 -30.24
CA LEU A 395 9.51 -7.40 -30.06
C LEU A 395 8.25 -6.84 -30.72
N GLU A 396 7.31 -7.73 -31.01
CA GLU A 396 5.96 -7.34 -31.42
C GLU A 396 5.32 -6.45 -30.33
N PRO A 397 4.62 -5.35 -30.67
CA PRO A 397 4.16 -4.38 -29.68
C PRO A 397 3.31 -4.96 -28.54
N ILE A 398 2.47 -5.96 -28.81
CA ILE A 398 1.61 -6.57 -27.78
C ILE A 398 2.44 -7.39 -26.79
N ILE A 399 3.40 -8.18 -27.30
CA ILE A 399 4.32 -8.95 -26.47
C ILE A 399 5.22 -8.02 -25.64
N ALA A 400 5.77 -6.98 -26.27
CA ALA A 400 6.57 -5.97 -25.59
C ALA A 400 5.78 -5.29 -24.47
N TYR A 401 4.52 -4.92 -24.75
CA TYR A 401 3.64 -4.34 -23.76
C TYR A 401 3.39 -5.30 -22.59
N LYS A 402 2.98 -6.56 -22.86
CA LYS A 402 2.71 -7.56 -21.81
C LYS A 402 3.94 -7.80 -20.92
N LEU A 403 5.12 -8.01 -21.50
CA LEU A 403 6.36 -8.22 -20.71
C LEU A 403 6.78 -6.97 -19.92
N SER A 404 6.64 -5.78 -20.52
CA SER A 404 6.93 -4.51 -19.82
C SER A 404 5.95 -4.28 -18.67
N SER A 405 4.69 -4.65 -18.86
CA SER A 405 3.63 -4.55 -17.87
C SER A 405 3.86 -5.46 -16.65
N MET A 406 4.57 -6.58 -16.85
CA MET A 406 5.09 -7.49 -15.82
C MET A 406 6.36 -6.97 -15.14
N GLY A 407 6.92 -5.86 -15.61
CA GLY A 407 8.19 -5.31 -15.14
C GLY A 407 9.41 -6.16 -15.51
N LEU A 408 9.29 -7.11 -16.44
CA LEU A 408 10.38 -8.01 -16.84
C LEU A 408 11.34 -7.37 -17.84
N ILE A 409 10.87 -6.37 -18.60
CA ILE A 409 11.66 -5.68 -19.62
C ILE A 409 11.50 -4.16 -19.54
N ASN A 410 12.53 -3.45 -20.00
CA ASN A 410 12.53 -2.01 -20.22
C ASN A 410 12.68 -1.71 -21.71
N SER A 411 12.02 -0.64 -22.18
CA SER A 411 12.12 -0.18 -23.56
C SER A 411 13.20 0.91 -23.70
N ILE A 412 14.12 0.73 -24.65
CA ILE A 412 15.14 1.69 -25.05
C ILE A 412 14.94 1.99 -26.55
N GLY A 413 14.25 3.09 -26.84
CA GLY A 413 13.79 3.38 -28.20
C GLY A 413 12.81 2.30 -28.69
N ASN A 414 13.08 1.71 -29.86
CA ASN A 414 12.28 0.63 -30.43
C ASN A 414 12.74 -0.78 -30.02
N LYS A 415 13.70 -0.87 -29.10
CA LYS A 415 14.24 -2.14 -28.64
C LYS A 415 13.95 -2.35 -27.16
N VAL A 416 13.96 -3.59 -26.73
CA VAL A 416 13.73 -3.97 -25.34
C VAL A 416 14.95 -4.68 -24.77
N VAL A 417 15.12 -4.55 -23.46
CA VAL A 417 16.15 -5.24 -22.66
C VAL A 417 15.50 -5.81 -21.41
N VAL A 418 16.10 -6.87 -20.85
CA VAL A 418 15.69 -7.38 -19.53
C VAL A 418 15.85 -6.26 -18.50
N SER A 419 14.86 -6.11 -17.61
CA SER A 419 14.78 -4.92 -16.75
C SER A 419 15.85 -4.86 -15.67
N CYS A 420 16.40 -6.01 -15.23
CA CYS A 420 17.47 -6.08 -14.25
C CYS A 420 18.25 -7.41 -14.30
N ARG A 421 19.45 -7.43 -13.71
CA ARG A 421 20.31 -8.63 -13.68
C ARG A 421 19.72 -9.79 -12.89
N LEU A 422 18.92 -9.50 -11.86
CA LEU A 422 18.24 -10.52 -11.07
C LEU A 422 17.38 -11.42 -11.97
N TYR A 423 16.56 -10.80 -12.83
CA TYR A 423 15.73 -11.55 -13.77
C TYR A 423 16.58 -12.25 -14.82
N GLN A 424 17.61 -11.58 -15.34
CA GLN A 424 18.51 -12.21 -16.31
C GLN A 424 19.14 -13.50 -15.76
N ALA A 425 19.66 -13.46 -14.53
CA ALA A 425 20.28 -14.62 -13.89
C ALA A 425 19.26 -15.73 -13.60
N TYR A 426 18.16 -15.41 -12.92
CA TYR A 426 17.17 -16.40 -12.50
C TYR A 426 16.50 -17.09 -13.69
N PHE A 427 15.97 -16.34 -14.66
CA PHE A 427 15.20 -16.94 -15.74
C PHE A 427 16.08 -17.69 -16.73
N THR A 428 17.33 -17.26 -16.96
CA THR A 428 18.28 -18.03 -17.79
C THR A 428 18.52 -19.42 -17.20
N GLN A 429 18.73 -19.52 -15.88
CA GLN A 429 18.94 -20.82 -15.22
C GLN A 429 17.70 -21.71 -15.30
N ASN A 430 16.51 -21.17 -15.04
CA ASN A 430 15.26 -21.95 -15.08
C ASN A 430 14.91 -22.44 -16.48
N PHE A 431 15.09 -21.61 -17.52
CA PHE A 431 14.83 -22.07 -18.89
C PHE A 431 15.80 -23.18 -19.34
N VAL A 432 17.07 -23.13 -18.90
CA VAL A 432 18.04 -24.21 -19.19
C VAL A 432 17.66 -25.51 -18.46
N ALA A 433 17.18 -25.43 -17.21
CA ALA A 433 16.76 -26.62 -16.45
C ALA A 433 15.57 -27.33 -17.11
N VAL A 434 14.58 -26.56 -17.60
CA VAL A 434 13.44 -27.12 -18.35
C VAL A 434 13.91 -27.84 -19.62
N ASP A 435 14.88 -27.30 -20.35
CA ASP A 435 15.43 -27.95 -21.55
C ASP A 435 16.11 -29.29 -21.24
N SER A 436 16.79 -29.41 -20.09
CA SER A 436 17.41 -30.66 -19.67
C SER A 436 16.38 -31.74 -19.29
N GLU A 437 15.27 -31.35 -18.67
CA GLU A 437 14.19 -32.29 -18.32
C GLU A 437 13.43 -32.78 -19.56
N ASP A 438 13.17 -31.90 -20.53
CA ASP A 438 12.54 -32.23 -21.81
C ASP A 438 13.43 -33.11 -22.70
N SER A 439 14.76 -33.01 -22.58
CA SER A 439 15.70 -33.84 -23.34
C SER A 439 15.96 -35.22 -22.72
N GLU A 440 15.82 -35.38 -21.40
CA GLU A 440 15.88 -36.69 -20.73
C GLU A 440 14.60 -37.53 -20.95
N THR A 441 13.44 -36.89 -21.15
CA THR A 441 12.18 -37.60 -21.44
C THR A 441 12.10 -38.18 -22.85
N ILE A 442 12.92 -37.72 -23.80
CA ILE A 442 12.94 -38.25 -25.19
C ILE A 442 13.86 -39.48 -25.33
N VAL A 443 14.74 -39.77 -24.37
CA VAL A 443 15.75 -40.84 -24.48
C VAL A 443 15.27 -42.21 -23.93
N THR A 444 14.10 -42.28 -23.29
CA THR A 444 13.60 -43.55 -22.71
C THR A 444 12.74 -44.42 -23.63
N ASP A 445 12.44 -43.98 -24.86
CA ASP A 445 11.53 -44.69 -25.77
C ASP A 445 12.17 -45.20 -27.07
N CYS A 446 13.41 -45.70 -26.99
CA CYS A 446 14.05 -46.49 -28.05
C CYS A 446 14.83 -47.68 -27.47
N SER A 447 14.11 -48.75 -27.13
CA SER A 447 14.69 -50.10 -27.08
C SER A 447 14.31 -50.84 -28.37
N PRO A 448 15.25 -51.31 -29.19
CA PRO A 448 14.92 -52.18 -30.32
C PRO A 448 14.63 -53.61 -29.81
N LEU A 449 13.71 -54.25 -30.53
CA LEU A 449 13.19 -55.63 -30.41
C LEU A 449 14.19 -56.70 -29.95
#